data_AF-A0A3F2S0H2-F1
#
_entry.id   AF-A0A3F2S0H2-F1
#
_cell.length_a   1.000
_cell.length_b   1.000
_cell.length_c   1.000
_cell.angle_alpha   90.00
_cell.angle_beta   90.00
_cell.angle_gamma   90.00
#
_symmetry.space_group_name_H-M   'P 1'
#
loop_
_entity.id
_entity.type
_entity.pdbx_description
1 polymer ?
#
loop_
_entity_poly.entity_id
_entity_poly.type
_entity_poly.pdbx_seq_one_letter_code
_entity_poly.pdbx_strand_id
1 'polypeptide(L)'
;MGVDAEALAQLAAAGLAGIFAGASTYISVAQHPALMETDALVFQAPFFRRMYFYAARMQGPVALGSGISSLFVALLQRSRGPHAGMPRLWLTSGCLIGSIVPFTVLKMLALNYKLRWRVAVIDLQHQF
;
A
#
# COMPACT_ATOMS: atom_id res chain seq x y z
N MET A 1 -20.69 -14.82 -19.95
CA MET A 1 -20.86 -13.94 -18.76
C MET A 1 -19.87 -14.24 -17.65
N GLY A 2 -19.74 -15.47 -17.16
CA GLY A 2 -18.84 -15.72 -16.02
C GLY A 2 -17.34 -15.73 -16.35
N VAL A 3 -16.94 -16.00 -17.59
CA VAL A 3 -15.51 -16.04 -17.99
C VAL A 3 -14.98 -14.63 -18.17
N ASP A 4 -15.79 -13.75 -18.77
CA ASP A 4 -15.47 -12.33 -18.98
C ASP A 4 -15.29 -11.59 -17.64
N ALA A 5 -16.17 -11.86 -16.67
CA ALA A 5 -16.07 -11.29 -15.33
C ALA A 5 -14.84 -11.77 -14.55
N GLU A 6 -14.44 -13.03 -14.72
CA GLU A 6 -13.21 -13.55 -14.09
C GLU A 6 -11.98 -12.87 -14.69
N ALA A 7 -11.89 -12.78 -16.02
CA ALA A 7 -10.76 -12.16 -16.70
C ALA A 7 -10.59 -10.68 -16.29
N LEU A 8 -11.68 -9.93 -16.23
CA LEU A 8 -11.67 -8.54 -15.75
C LEU A 8 -11.19 -8.44 -14.29
N ALA A 9 -11.65 -9.33 -13.42
CA ALA A 9 -11.25 -9.35 -12.01
C ALA A 9 -9.77 -9.74 -11.83
N GLN A 10 -9.25 -10.66 -12.65
CA GLN A 10 -7.83 -11.03 -12.67
C GLN A 10 -6.96 -9.86 -13.12
N LEU A 11 -7.34 -9.20 -14.21
CA LEU A 11 -6.65 -8.01 -14.71
C LEU A 11 -6.66 -6.87 -13.69
N ALA A 12 -7.80 -6.62 -13.05
CA ALA A 12 -7.91 -5.62 -11.99
C ALA A 12 -7.03 -5.99 -10.79
N ALA A 13 -7.10 -7.23 -10.31
CA ALA A 13 -6.31 -7.69 -9.16
C ALA A 13 -4.80 -7.56 -9.42
N ALA A 14 -4.33 -8.08 -10.56
CA ALA A 14 -2.92 -8.06 -10.94
C ALA A 14 -2.43 -6.64 -11.28
N GLY A 15 -3.23 -5.85 -12.01
CA GLY A 15 -2.90 -4.48 -12.38
C GLY A 15 -2.78 -3.57 -11.16
N LEU A 16 -3.75 -3.63 -10.24
CA LEU A 16 -3.70 -2.86 -8.99
C LEU A 16 -2.55 -3.33 -8.09
N ALA A 17 -2.32 -4.64 -7.97
CA ALA A 17 -1.16 -5.17 -7.23
C ALA A 17 0.17 -4.68 -7.83
N GLY A 18 0.28 -4.66 -9.17
CA GLY A 18 1.45 -4.17 -9.88
C GLY A 18 1.71 -2.69 -9.64
N ILE A 19 0.67 -1.84 -9.71
CA ILE A 19 0.78 -0.41 -9.38
C ILE A 19 1.24 -0.23 -7.93
N PHE A 20 0.64 -0.98 -7.00
CA PHE A 20 1.02 -0.94 -5.59
C PHE A 20 2.50 -1.29 -5.40
N ALA A 21 2.92 -2.43 -5.97
CA ALA A 21 4.27 -2.96 -5.87
C ALA A 21 5.30 -2.01 -6.50
N GLY A 22 5.02 -1.46 -7.68
CA GLY A 22 5.89 -0.51 -8.37
C GLY A 22 6.12 0.76 -7.55
N ALA A 23 5.05 1.37 -7.06
CA ALA A 23 5.16 2.56 -6.22
C ALA A 23 5.86 2.28 -4.88
N SER A 24 5.59 1.14 -4.25
CA SER A 24 6.30 0.73 -3.03
C SER A 24 7.79 0.52 -3.28
N THR A 25 8.15 -0.10 -4.40
CA THR A 25 9.55 -0.35 -4.78
C THR A 25 10.30 0.96 -4.99
N TYR A 26 9.71 1.91 -5.74
CA TYR A 26 10.31 3.22 -5.95
C TYR A 26 10.57 3.97 -4.63
N ILE A 27 9.57 3.99 -3.74
CA ILE A 27 9.70 4.64 -2.43
C ILE A 27 10.85 4.01 -1.62
N SER A 28 10.93 2.68 -1.59
CA SER A 28 11.93 1.97 -0.79
C SER A 28 13.34 2.01 -1.36
N VAL A 29 13.50 1.96 -2.68
CA VAL A 29 14.81 1.81 -3.33
C VAL A 29 15.42 3.15 -3.74
N ALA A 30 14.61 4.11 -4.19
CA ALA A 30 15.13 5.38 -4.70
C ALA A 30 14.88 6.51 -3.70
N GLN A 31 13.62 6.71 -3.32
CA GLN A 31 13.23 7.91 -2.58
C GLN A 31 13.71 7.91 -1.12
N HIS A 32 13.56 6.79 -0.41
CA HIS A 32 13.92 6.73 1.01
C HIS A 32 15.44 6.84 1.24
N PRO A 33 16.31 6.14 0.47
CA PRO A 33 17.76 6.32 0.58
C PRO A 33 18.21 7.75 0.27
N ALA A 34 17.71 8.34 -0.83
CA ALA A 34 18.05 9.72 -1.20
C ALA A 34 17.67 10.74 -0.11
N LEU A 35 16.55 10.52 0.58
CA LEU A 35 16.13 11.35 1.70
C LEU A 35 17.06 11.21 2.92
N MET A 36 17.53 9.99 3.21
CA MET A 36 18.44 9.73 4.32
C MET A 36 19.83 10.34 4.09
N GLU A 37 20.28 10.43 2.84
CA GLU A 37 21.56 11.06 2.46
C GLU A 37 21.56 12.60 2.61
N THR A 38 20.40 13.25 2.72
CA THR A 38 20.32 14.72 2.75
C THR A 38 20.81 15.37 4.06
N ASP A 39 21.22 14.56 5.06
CA ASP A 39 21.81 14.95 6.37
C ASP A 39 21.18 16.18 7.08
N ALA A 40 19.90 16.41 6.84
CA ALA A 40 19.13 17.55 7.35
C ALA A 40 17.82 17.06 7.96
N LEU A 41 17.85 16.72 9.26
CA LEU A 41 16.68 16.22 10.00
C LEU A 41 15.47 17.18 9.92
N VAL A 42 15.74 18.49 9.84
CA VAL A 42 14.73 19.54 9.66
C VAL A 42 13.94 19.37 8.36
N PHE A 43 14.55 18.78 7.33
CA PHE A 43 13.93 18.51 6.04
C PHE A 43 13.33 17.10 5.98
N GLN A 44 14.03 16.11 6.51
CA GLN A 44 13.63 14.70 6.43
C GLN A 44 12.26 14.42 7.10
N ALA A 45 12.04 14.94 8.31
CA ALA A 45 10.83 14.65 9.08
C ALA A 45 9.55 15.27 8.46
N PRO A 46 9.53 16.56 8.06
CA PRO A 46 8.37 17.15 7.38
C PRO A 46 8.11 16.52 6.00
N PHE A 47 9.15 16.23 5.23
CA PHE A 47 9.03 15.61 3.91
C PHE A 47 8.39 14.22 4.03
N PHE A 48 8.93 13.35 4.90
CA PHE A 48 8.40 12.00 5.08
C PHE A 48 6.94 12.00 5.53
N ARG A 49 6.57 12.89 6.47
CA ARG A 49 5.18 13.06 6.90
C ARG A 49 4.24 13.37 5.73
N ARG A 50 4.63 14.33 4.89
CA ARG A 50 3.78 14.81 3.79
C ARG A 50 3.70 13.77 2.67
N MET A 51 4.84 13.18 2.32
CA MET A 51 4.92 12.05 1.39
C MET A 51 4.01 10.89 1.85
N TYR A 52 4.11 10.46 3.11
CA TYR A 52 3.31 9.37 3.66
C TYR A 52 1.81 9.64 3.52
N PHE A 53 1.36 10.87 3.78
CA PHE A 53 -0.05 11.25 3.62
C PHE A 53 -0.56 11.05 2.19
N TYR A 54 0.21 11.48 1.18
CA TYR A 54 -0.16 11.30 -0.22
C TYR A 54 -0.05 9.84 -0.67
N ALA A 55 1.04 9.16 -0.27
CA ALA A 55 1.25 7.76 -0.58
C ALA A 55 0.13 6.89 0.01
N ALA A 56 -0.28 7.10 1.26
CA ALA A 56 -1.36 6.35 1.89
C ALA A 56 -2.72 6.55 1.18
N ARG A 57 -3.01 7.76 0.71
CA ARG A 57 -4.26 8.06 -0.04
C ARG A 57 -4.33 7.37 -1.40
N MET A 58 -3.19 7.14 -2.04
CA MET A 58 -3.12 6.41 -3.31
C MET A 58 -3.04 4.91 -3.08
N GLN A 59 -2.13 4.47 -2.23
CA GLN A 59 -1.81 3.05 -2.02
C GLN A 59 -2.93 2.30 -1.28
N GLY A 60 -3.65 2.96 -0.37
CA GLY A 60 -4.74 2.34 0.39
C GLY A 60 -5.88 1.82 -0.51
N PRO A 61 -6.49 2.67 -1.35
CA PRO A 61 -7.53 2.24 -2.29
C PRO A 61 -7.06 1.19 -3.28
N VAL A 62 -5.81 1.30 -3.79
CA VAL A 62 -5.24 0.34 -4.73
C VAL A 62 -5.06 -1.04 -4.08
N ALA A 63 -4.54 -1.09 -2.85
CA ALA A 63 -4.39 -2.34 -2.10
C ALA A 63 -5.75 -2.99 -1.79
N LEU A 64 -6.75 -2.20 -1.37
CA LEU A 64 -8.11 -2.70 -1.13
C LEU A 64 -8.77 -3.19 -2.41
N GLY A 65 -8.66 -2.42 -3.51
CA GLY A 65 -9.21 -2.81 -4.81
C GLY A 65 -8.60 -4.10 -5.33
N SER A 66 -7.27 -4.26 -5.19
CA SER A 66 -6.59 -5.51 -5.54
C SER A 66 -7.05 -6.68 -4.65
N GLY A 67 -7.12 -6.48 -3.33
CA GLY A 67 -7.56 -7.50 -2.38
C GLY A 67 -8.99 -7.98 -2.62
N ILE A 68 -9.93 -7.05 -2.85
CA ILE A 68 -11.33 -7.35 -3.17
C ILE A 68 -11.44 -8.07 -4.52
N SER A 69 -10.73 -7.61 -5.54
CA SER A 69 -10.73 -8.24 -6.87
C SER A 69 -10.18 -9.67 -6.79
N SER A 70 -9.11 -9.89 -6.02
CA SER A 70 -8.51 -11.21 -5.81
C SER A 70 -9.44 -12.17 -5.06
N LEU A 71 -10.17 -11.67 -4.04
CA LEU A 71 -11.20 -12.44 -3.35
C LEU A 71 -12.35 -12.81 -4.31
N PHE A 72 -12.77 -11.87 -5.16
CA PHE A 72 -13.82 -12.12 -6.15
C PHE A 72 -13.41 -13.20 -7.15
N VAL A 73 -12.16 -13.17 -7.66
CA VAL A 73 -11.60 -14.24 -8.51
C VAL A 73 -11.63 -15.58 -7.80
N ALA A 74 -11.22 -15.64 -6.53
CA ALA A 74 -11.20 -16.89 -5.78
C ALA A 74 -12.61 -17.48 -5.57
N LEU A 75 -13.62 -16.64 -5.33
CA LEU A 75 -15.03 -17.07 -5.20
C LEU A 75 -15.60 -17.59 -6.53
N LEU A 76 -15.28 -16.92 -7.65
CA LEU A 76 -15.68 -17.34 -8.98
C LEU A 76 -15.03 -18.69 -9.36
N GLN A 77 -13.74 -18.85 -9.12
CA GLN A 77 -13.01 -20.10 -9.39
C GLN A 77 -13.52 -21.26 -8.52
N ARG A 78 -13.79 -21.01 -7.23
CA ARG A 78 -14.36 -22.01 -6.32
C ARG A 78 -15.72 -22.54 -6.80
N SER A 79 -16.51 -21.70 -7.47
CA SER A 79 -17.84 -22.06 -7.98
C SER A 79 -17.81 -22.89 -9.26
N ARG A 80 -16.66 -22.94 -9.97
CA ARG A 80 -16.45 -23.70 -11.21
C ARG A 80 -15.96 -25.14 -11.02
N GLY A 81 -15.75 -25.56 -9.77
CA GLY A 81 -15.31 -26.91 -9.42
C GLY A 81 -13.80 -27.05 -9.20
N PRO A 82 -13.34 -28.23 -8.73
CA PRO A 82 -12.00 -28.44 -8.17
C PRO A 82 -10.83 -28.31 -9.17
N HIS A 83 -11.09 -28.26 -10.48
CA HIS A 83 -10.07 -28.18 -11.54
C HIS A 83 -10.00 -26.80 -12.22
N ALA A 84 -10.85 -25.85 -11.83
CA ALA A 84 -10.89 -24.52 -12.43
C ALA A 84 -9.97 -23.54 -11.67
N GLY A 85 -8.72 -23.44 -12.12
CA GLY A 85 -7.77 -22.43 -11.66
C GLY A 85 -7.16 -22.70 -10.27
N MET A 86 -6.65 -21.64 -9.64
CA MET A 86 -5.84 -21.71 -8.42
C MET A 86 -6.44 -20.81 -7.32
N PRO A 87 -7.67 -21.06 -6.86
CA PRO A 87 -8.43 -20.16 -5.99
C PRO A 87 -7.72 -19.88 -4.66
N ARG A 88 -6.92 -20.85 -4.17
CA ARG A 88 -6.12 -20.70 -2.95
C ARG A 88 -5.05 -19.62 -3.10
N LEU A 89 -4.39 -19.53 -4.25
CA LEU A 89 -3.36 -18.52 -4.49
C LEU A 89 -3.96 -17.12 -4.51
N TRP A 90 -5.08 -16.93 -5.23
CA TRP A 90 -5.81 -15.66 -5.27
C TRP A 90 -6.34 -15.24 -3.89
N LEU A 91 -6.81 -16.20 -3.07
CA LEU A 91 -7.17 -15.92 -1.69
C LEU A 91 -5.95 -15.47 -0.86
N THR A 92 -4.85 -16.21 -0.92
CA THR A 92 -3.65 -15.88 -0.14
C THR A 92 -3.03 -14.55 -0.54
N SER A 93 -2.94 -14.25 -1.84
CA SER A 93 -2.41 -12.97 -2.32
C SER A 93 -3.35 -11.80 -1.97
N GLY A 94 -4.66 -12.00 -2.10
CA GLY A 94 -5.68 -11.03 -1.71
C GLY A 94 -5.64 -10.70 -0.22
N CYS A 95 -5.51 -11.72 0.63
CA CYS A 95 -5.31 -11.53 2.07
C CYS A 95 -4.00 -10.82 2.38
N LEU A 96 -2.91 -11.18 1.69
CA LEU A 96 -1.60 -10.58 1.91
C LEU A 96 -1.62 -9.08 1.57
N ILE A 97 -2.10 -8.69 0.38
CA ILE A 97 -2.19 -7.27 0.00
C ILE A 97 -3.23 -6.52 0.85
N GLY A 98 -4.34 -7.16 1.20
CA GLY A 98 -5.35 -6.59 2.09
C GLY A 98 -4.78 -6.30 3.50
N SER A 99 -3.89 -7.16 4.01
CA SER A 99 -3.26 -7.01 5.33
C SER A 99 -2.31 -5.81 5.44
N ILE A 100 -1.86 -5.27 4.30
CA ILE A 100 -1.00 -4.08 4.27
C ILE A 100 -1.74 -2.87 4.83
N VAL A 101 -3.04 -2.74 4.57
CA VAL A 101 -3.84 -1.59 5.03
C VAL A 101 -3.91 -1.51 6.56
N PRO A 102 -4.36 -2.56 7.30
CA PRO A 102 -4.36 -2.50 8.75
C PRO A 102 -2.94 -2.36 9.32
N PHE A 103 -1.92 -3.00 8.71
CA PHE A 103 -0.54 -2.81 9.13
C PHE A 103 -0.09 -1.33 9.02
N THR A 104 -0.41 -0.69 7.89
CA THR A 104 -0.10 0.71 7.61
C THR A 104 -0.80 1.65 8.60
N VAL A 105 -2.08 1.40 8.87
CA VAL A 105 -2.85 2.19 9.86
C VAL A 105 -2.28 2.01 11.27
N LEU A 106 -1.93 0.80 11.70
CA LEU A 106 -1.47 0.57 13.07
C LEU A 106 -0.04 1.06 13.31
N LYS A 107 0.89 0.84 12.37
CA LYS A 107 2.32 1.11 12.56
C LYS A 107 2.73 2.46 11.99
N MET A 108 2.39 2.73 10.74
CA MET A 108 2.89 3.92 10.05
C MET A 108 2.12 5.19 10.44
N LEU A 109 0.81 5.10 10.70
CA LEU A 109 0.06 6.25 11.21
C LEU A 109 0.56 6.66 12.61
N ALA A 110 0.83 5.70 13.49
CA ALA A 110 1.40 5.96 14.81
C ALA A 110 2.78 6.64 14.72
N LEU A 111 3.63 6.20 13.79
CA LEU A 111 4.91 6.86 13.51
C LEU A 111 4.71 8.29 13.00
N ASN A 112 3.74 8.50 12.10
CA ASN A 112 3.44 9.82 11.56
C ASN A 112 2.97 10.81 12.64
N TYR A 113 2.18 10.34 13.62
CA TYR A 113 1.80 11.17 14.78
C TYR A 113 3.01 11.55 15.64
N LYS A 114 3.95 10.63 15.87
CA LYS A 114 5.20 10.93 16.59
C LYS A 114 6.06 11.96 15.87
N LEU A 115 6.19 11.83 14.54
CA LEU A 115 6.92 12.78 13.69
C LEU A 115 6.28 14.17 13.71
N ARG A 116 4.94 14.25 13.69
CA ARG A 116 4.22 15.53 13.80
C ARG A 116 4.58 16.28 15.08
N TRP A 117 4.65 15.57 16.20
CA TRP A 117 5.00 16.17 17.49
C TRP A 117 6.45 16.67 17.51
N ARG A 118 7.39 15.88 16.96
CA ARG A 118 8.81 16.27 16.88
C ARG A 118 9.04 17.49 15.99
N VAL A 119 8.36 17.58 14.84
CA VAL A 119 8.45 18.76 13.96
C VAL A 119 7.93 20.01 14.65
N ALA A 120 6.80 19.92 15.36
CA ALA A 120 6.25 21.06 16.10
C ALA A 120 7.21 21.59 17.19
N VAL A 121 7.98 20.72 17.84
CA VAL A 121 9.01 21.12 18.82
C VAL A 121 10.20 21.80 18.14
N ILE A 122 10.67 21.28 17.00
CA ILE A 122 11.77 21.89 16.25
C ILE A 122 11.40 23.29 15.75
N ASP A 123 10.19 23.46 15.22
CA ASP A 123 9.69 24.78 14.79
C ASP A 123 9.65 25.77 15.97
N LEU A 124 9.27 25.34 17.17
CA LEU A 124 9.28 26.18 18.38
C LEU A 124 10.70 26.56 18.83
N GLN A 125 11.68 25.68 18.68
CA GLN A 125 13.08 25.96 19.08
C GLN A 125 13.81 26.91 18.13
N HIS A 126 13.39 27.02 16.87
CA HIS A 126 13.97 27.96 15.89
C HIS A 126 13.29 29.33 15.87
N GLN A 127 12.25 29.56 16.69
CA GLN A 127 11.57 30.86 16.82
C GLN A 127 12.02 31.69 18.03
N PHE A 128 12.97 31.19 18.83
CA PHE A 128 13.63 31.90 19.94
C PHE A 128 15.15 31.85 19.75
#